data_AF-A0A1F0NQ89-F1
#
_entry.id   AF-A0A1F0NQ89-F1
#
_cell.length_a   1.000
_cell.length_b   1.000
_cell.length_c   1.000
_cell.angle_alpha   90.00
_cell.angle_beta   90.00
_cell.angle_gamma   90.00
#
_symmetry.space_group_name_H-M   'P 1'
#
loop_
_entity.id
_entity.type
_entity.pdbx_description
1 polymer ?
#
loop_
_entity_poly.entity_id
_entity_poly.type
_entity_poly.pdbx_seq_one_letter_code
_entity_poly.pdbx_strand_id
1 'polypeptide(L)'
;MATTKKELSYFRLKLEAYLGEHFPERVNDNAFVTARADEALTAYCDAVAQGFSYPEAETMASEVLYHNLHFSKYDTLVSLLEQEFEKELPSPLPERLALILLNNKAIQAVFARYELTDDFAADTEYDKLYTELTGTIVLLIEVNGLPTIGGENMT
;
A
#
# COMPACT_ATOMS: atom_id res chain seq x y z
N MET A 1 2.49 -29.50 16.28
CA MET A 1 3.84 -28.90 16.20
C MET A 1 4.35 -28.76 14.77
N ALA A 2 4.40 -29.82 13.93
CA ALA A 2 4.87 -29.69 12.53
C ALA A 2 3.93 -28.82 11.65
N THR A 3 2.61 -28.98 11.80
CA THR A 3 1.61 -28.19 11.07
C THR A 3 1.70 -26.71 11.44
N THR A 4 1.73 -26.39 12.75
CA THR A 4 1.83 -25.01 13.26
C THR A 4 3.06 -24.26 12.74
N LYS A 5 4.22 -24.92 12.65
CA LYS A 5 5.44 -24.31 12.08
C LYS A 5 5.30 -24.06 10.58
N LYS A 6 4.68 -24.98 9.84
CA LYS A 6 4.42 -24.82 8.41
C LYS A 6 3.45 -23.66 8.15
N GLU A 7 2.37 -23.56 8.92
CA GLU A 7 1.38 -22.49 8.80
C GLU A 7 1.98 -21.12 9.18
N LEU A 8 2.84 -21.05 10.21
CA LEU A 8 3.57 -19.81 10.52
C LEU A 8 4.43 -19.35 9.34
N SER A 9 5.22 -20.27 8.78
CA SER A 9 6.03 -19.97 7.59
C SER A 9 5.17 -19.59 6.38
N TYR A 10 3.96 -20.12 6.28
CA TYR A 10 3.02 -19.81 5.20
C TYR A 10 2.48 -18.38 5.31
N PHE A 11 1.92 -17.99 6.46
CA PHE A 11 1.37 -16.64 6.66
C PHE A 11 2.43 -15.57 6.58
N ARG A 12 3.63 -15.83 7.14
CA ARG A 12 4.76 -14.91 7.02
C ARG A 12 5.15 -14.67 5.55
N LEU A 13 5.29 -15.74 4.76
CA LEU A 13 5.67 -15.62 3.35
C LEU A 13 4.61 -14.86 2.54
N LYS A 14 3.31 -15.13 2.79
CA LYS A 14 2.20 -14.40 2.19
C LYS A 14 2.30 -12.90 2.47
N LEU A 15 2.51 -12.53 3.73
CA LEU A 15 2.61 -11.13 4.14
C LEU A 15 3.85 -10.45 3.54
N GLU A 16 5.02 -11.09 3.57
CA GLU A 16 6.25 -10.53 2.98
C GLU A 16 6.10 -10.26 1.48
N ALA A 17 5.45 -11.18 0.73
CA ALA A 17 5.15 -10.96 -0.68
C ALA A 17 4.19 -9.78 -0.88
N TYR A 18 3.10 -9.74 -0.11
CA TYR A 18 2.11 -8.67 -0.19
C TYR A 18 2.70 -7.28 0.13
N LEU A 19 3.52 -7.18 1.19
CA LEU A 19 4.22 -5.93 1.51
C LEU A 19 5.24 -5.57 0.44
N GLY A 20 5.90 -6.54 -0.18
CA GLY A 20 6.84 -6.30 -1.28
C GLY A 20 6.20 -5.61 -2.49
N GLU A 21 4.95 -5.97 -2.78
CA GLU A 21 4.20 -5.42 -3.91
C GLU A 21 3.53 -4.08 -3.56
N HIS A 22 2.90 -3.99 -2.40
CA HIS A 22 1.98 -2.89 -2.07
C HIS A 22 2.51 -1.92 -1.01
N PHE A 23 3.47 -2.33 -0.18
CA PHE A 23 4.00 -1.54 0.94
C PHE A 23 5.53 -1.65 1.02
N PRO A 24 6.27 -1.29 -0.04
CA PRO A 24 7.72 -1.45 -0.09
C PRO A 24 8.44 -0.74 1.07
N GLU A 25 7.84 0.30 1.65
CA GLU A 25 8.35 1.01 2.82
C GLU A 25 8.28 0.20 4.13
N ARG A 26 7.49 -0.89 4.17
CA ARG A 26 7.30 -1.77 5.33
C ARG A 26 8.00 -3.12 5.24
N VAL A 27 8.59 -3.47 4.09
CA VAL A 27 9.19 -4.80 3.84
C VAL A 27 10.27 -5.17 4.87
N ASN A 28 10.98 -4.18 5.41
CA ASN A 28 12.04 -4.41 6.40
C ASN A 28 11.56 -4.34 7.86
N ASP A 29 10.26 -4.12 8.10
CA ASP A 29 9.69 -4.11 9.45
C ASP A 29 9.46 -5.56 9.94
N ASN A 30 10.57 -6.20 10.32
CA ASN A 30 10.56 -7.57 10.83
C ASN A 30 9.68 -7.74 12.07
N ALA A 31 9.55 -6.69 12.89
CA ALA A 31 8.72 -6.73 14.09
C ALA A 31 7.24 -6.79 13.70
N PHE A 32 6.80 -5.93 12.79
CA PHE A 32 5.45 -5.96 12.22
C PHE A 32 5.14 -7.29 11.54
N VAL A 33 6.02 -7.75 10.64
CA VAL A 33 5.82 -9.01 9.90
C VAL A 33 5.67 -10.20 10.86
N THR A 34 6.51 -10.27 11.88
CA THR A 34 6.46 -11.37 12.86
C THR A 34 5.18 -11.32 13.67
N ALA A 35 4.85 -10.17 14.26
CA ALA A 35 3.63 -10.01 15.05
C ALA A 35 2.37 -10.33 14.24
N ARG A 36 2.27 -9.79 13.02
CA ARG A 36 1.10 -9.98 12.16
C ARG A 36 0.94 -11.42 11.68
N ALA A 37 2.04 -12.11 11.36
CA ALA A 37 1.99 -13.53 11.00
C ALA A 37 1.58 -14.42 12.19
N ASP A 38 2.03 -14.10 13.40
CA ASP A 38 1.62 -14.80 14.63
C ASP A 38 0.13 -14.58 14.95
N GLU A 39 -0.39 -13.36 14.75
CA GLU A 39 -1.81 -13.03 14.89
C GLU A 39 -2.68 -13.84 13.90
N ALA A 40 -2.29 -13.87 12.63
CA ALA A 40 -3.00 -14.65 11.61
C ALA A 40 -2.97 -16.16 11.91
N LEU A 41 -1.83 -16.69 12.37
CA LEU A 41 -1.73 -18.08 12.79
C LEU A 41 -2.64 -18.39 13.99
N THR A 42 -2.72 -17.48 14.95
CA THR A 42 -3.62 -17.62 16.11
C THR A 42 -5.07 -17.69 15.65
N ALA A 43 -5.50 -16.77 14.77
CA ALA A 43 -6.84 -16.78 14.19
C ALA A 43 -7.15 -18.07 13.43
N TYR A 44 -6.19 -18.58 12.66
CA TYR A 44 -6.31 -19.87 11.98
C TYR A 44 -6.52 -21.03 12.96
N CYS A 45 -5.68 -21.12 14.00
CA CYS A 45 -5.76 -22.17 15.00
C CYS A 45 -7.09 -22.13 15.77
N ASP A 46 -7.54 -20.93 16.13
CA ASP A 46 -8.81 -20.73 16.83
C ASP A 46 -10.00 -21.13 15.97
N ALA A 47 -9.99 -20.80 14.67
CA ALA A 47 -11.04 -21.21 13.73
C ALA A 47 -11.08 -22.75 13.57
N VAL A 48 -9.92 -23.39 13.39
CA VAL A 48 -9.85 -24.86 13.33
C VAL A 48 -10.37 -25.49 14.63
N ALA A 49 -10.01 -24.95 15.79
CA ALA A 49 -10.48 -25.44 17.09
C ALA A 49 -12.01 -25.28 17.28
N GLN A 50 -12.61 -24.27 16.65
CA GLN A 50 -14.05 -24.04 16.62
C GLN A 50 -14.79 -24.93 15.60
N GLY A 51 -14.08 -25.73 14.81
CA GLY A 51 -14.65 -26.68 13.86
C GLY A 51 -14.86 -26.14 12.44
N PHE A 52 -14.32 -24.95 12.13
CA PHE A 52 -14.27 -24.46 10.75
C PHE A 52 -13.37 -25.34 9.89
N SER A 53 -13.67 -25.43 8.59
CA SER A 53 -12.81 -26.11 7.63
C SER A 53 -11.48 -25.37 7.45
N TYR A 54 -10.43 -26.06 6.99
CA TYR A 54 -9.13 -25.42 6.74
C TYR A 54 -9.20 -24.21 5.79
N PRO A 55 -9.99 -24.25 4.68
CA PRO A 55 -10.15 -23.07 3.84
C PRO A 55 -10.83 -21.90 4.55
N GLU A 56 -11.88 -22.14 5.34
CA GLU A 56 -12.55 -21.07 6.10
C GLU A 56 -11.63 -20.46 7.16
N ALA A 57 -10.87 -21.30 7.88
CA ALA A 57 -9.86 -20.85 8.83
C ALA A 57 -8.76 -20.01 8.14
N GLU A 58 -8.36 -20.39 6.92
CA GLU A 58 -7.40 -19.61 6.13
C GLU A 58 -7.96 -18.26 5.69
N THR A 59 -9.23 -18.19 5.28
CA THR A 59 -9.91 -16.93 4.96
C THR A 59 -9.92 -16.02 6.19
N MET A 60 -10.36 -16.51 7.35
CA MET A 60 -10.40 -15.73 8.59
C MET A 60 -9.01 -15.24 9.02
N ALA A 61 -7.99 -16.09 8.88
CA ALA A 61 -6.61 -15.72 9.15
C ALA A 61 -6.08 -14.66 8.16
N SER A 62 -6.51 -14.71 6.90
CA SER A 62 -6.11 -13.75 5.88
C SER A 62 -6.72 -12.37 6.13
N GLU A 63 -7.97 -12.29 6.63
CA GLU A 63 -8.56 -11.02 7.08
C GLU A 63 -7.72 -10.37 8.17
N VAL A 64 -7.25 -11.17 9.15
CA VAL A 64 -6.33 -10.67 10.19
C VAL A 64 -4.99 -10.27 9.58
N LEU A 65 -4.45 -11.08 8.66
CA LEU A 65 -3.14 -10.85 8.03
C LEU A 65 -3.09 -9.49 7.31
N TYR A 66 -4.15 -9.15 6.56
CA TYR A 66 -4.21 -7.95 5.72
C TYR A 66 -4.95 -6.77 6.35
N HIS A 67 -5.40 -6.90 7.60
CA HIS A 67 -6.08 -5.81 8.29
C HIS A 67 -5.25 -4.51 8.35
N ASN A 68 -5.85 -3.38 7.97
CA ASN A 68 -5.22 -2.07 7.78
C ASN A 68 -4.09 -2.04 6.74
N LEU A 69 -4.12 -2.97 5.78
CA LEU A 69 -3.20 -3.03 4.64
C LEU A 69 -3.94 -3.05 3.30
N HIS A 70 -5.26 -2.85 3.24
CA HIS A 70 -5.96 -2.83 1.95
C HIS A 70 -5.74 -1.52 1.19
N PHE A 71 -5.67 -0.39 1.89
CA PHE A 71 -5.35 0.89 1.27
C PHE A 71 -3.83 1.14 1.26
N SER A 72 -3.24 1.11 0.06
CA SER A 72 -1.83 1.45 -0.14
C SER A 72 -1.64 2.89 -0.63
N LYS A 73 -0.91 3.68 0.17
CA LYS A 73 -0.43 5.00 -0.25
C LYS A 73 0.56 4.89 -1.42
N TYR A 74 1.38 3.85 -1.41
CA TYR A 74 2.36 3.58 -2.47
C TYR A 74 1.63 3.34 -3.80
N ASP A 75 0.68 2.40 -3.83
CA ASP A 75 -0.06 2.07 -5.05
C ASP A 75 -0.89 3.25 -5.55
N THR A 76 -1.46 4.04 -4.63
CA THR A 76 -2.19 5.26 -5.00
C THR A 76 -1.27 6.24 -5.75
N LEU A 77 -0.04 6.45 -5.26
CA LEU A 77 0.92 7.32 -5.92
C LEU A 77 1.41 6.74 -7.25
N VAL A 78 1.67 5.43 -7.33
CA VAL A 78 2.04 4.76 -8.59
C VAL A 78 0.94 4.93 -9.62
N SER A 79 -0.30 4.58 -9.27
CA SER A 79 -1.46 4.68 -10.16
C SER A 79 -1.67 6.10 -10.66
N LEU A 80 -1.53 7.08 -9.76
CA LEU A 80 -1.65 8.50 -10.11
C LEU A 80 -0.55 8.93 -11.08
N LEU A 81 0.71 8.58 -10.80
CA LEU A 81 1.84 8.92 -11.69
C LEU A 81 1.68 8.27 -13.07
N GLU A 82 1.20 7.03 -13.12
CA GLU A 82 0.93 6.33 -14.37
C GLU A 82 -0.23 6.94 -15.16
N GLN A 83 -1.31 7.35 -14.50
CA GLN A 83 -2.50 7.88 -15.16
C GLN A 83 -2.35 9.33 -15.58
N GLU A 84 -1.75 10.15 -14.71
CA GLU A 84 -1.69 11.60 -14.88
C GLU A 84 -0.37 12.07 -15.46
N PHE A 85 0.71 11.28 -15.43
CA PHE A 85 2.04 11.72 -15.85
C PHE A 85 2.77 10.70 -16.75
N GLU A 86 2.05 9.81 -17.42
CA GLU A 86 2.64 8.73 -18.23
C GLU A 86 3.68 9.22 -19.25
N LYS A 87 3.42 10.38 -19.87
CA LYS A 87 4.26 10.93 -20.94
C LYS A 87 5.57 11.49 -20.40
N GLU A 88 5.51 12.15 -19.25
CA GLU A 88 6.63 12.79 -18.58
C GLU A 88 7.44 11.77 -17.78
N LEU A 89 6.77 10.79 -17.19
CA LEU A 89 7.30 9.80 -16.25
C LEU A 89 6.94 8.37 -16.68
N PRO A 90 7.46 7.89 -17.82
CA PRO A 90 7.20 6.52 -18.27
C PRO A 90 7.77 5.48 -17.31
N SER A 91 7.20 4.29 -17.29
CA SER A 91 7.71 3.14 -16.53
C SER A 91 9.21 2.91 -16.81
N PRO A 92 10.04 2.61 -15.78
CA PRO A 92 9.68 2.30 -14.38
C PRO A 92 9.86 3.49 -13.41
N LEU A 93 9.62 4.72 -13.89
CA LEU A 93 9.74 5.90 -13.04
C LEU A 93 8.62 6.04 -11.98
N PRO A 94 7.34 5.73 -12.26
CA PRO A 94 6.26 5.83 -11.27
C PRO A 94 6.56 5.09 -9.97
N GLU A 95 7.01 3.84 -10.06
CA GLU A 95 7.32 2.98 -8.91
C GLU A 95 8.47 3.56 -8.07
N ARG A 96 9.53 4.05 -8.73
CA ARG A 96 10.70 4.64 -8.07
C ARG A 96 10.35 5.97 -7.40
N LEU A 97 9.56 6.80 -8.07
CA LEU A 97 9.19 8.13 -7.58
C LEU A 97 8.14 8.04 -6.49
N ALA A 98 7.17 7.12 -6.57
CA ALA A 98 6.19 6.89 -5.52
C ALA A 98 6.87 6.63 -4.16
N LEU A 99 7.90 5.79 -4.12
CA LEU A 99 8.67 5.53 -2.89
C LEU A 99 9.36 6.78 -2.33
N ILE A 100 9.87 7.66 -3.20
CA ILE A 100 10.49 8.94 -2.80
C ILE A 100 9.40 9.91 -2.29
N LEU A 101 8.27 10.00 -3.01
CA LEU A 101 7.15 10.87 -2.70
C LEU A 101 6.45 10.50 -1.39
N LEU A 102 6.40 9.21 -1.01
CA LEU A 102 5.91 8.78 0.31
C LEU A 102 6.65 9.46 1.47
N ASN A 103 7.92 9.83 1.26
CA ASN A 103 8.76 10.51 2.24
C ASN A 103 8.72 12.04 2.11
N ASN A 104 8.01 12.58 1.12
CA ASN A 104 7.87 14.01 0.93
C ASN A 104 6.85 14.60 1.91
N LYS A 105 7.23 15.69 2.60
CA LYS A 105 6.39 16.33 3.63
C LYS A 105 5.05 16.87 3.11
N ALA A 106 5.01 17.38 1.88
CA ALA A 106 3.77 17.90 1.28
C ALA A 106 2.80 16.75 0.99
N ILE A 107 3.30 15.64 0.43
CA ILE A 107 2.53 14.43 0.18
C ILE A 107 2.03 13.81 1.50
N GLN A 108 2.89 13.71 2.51
CA GLN A 108 2.49 13.23 3.84
C GLN A 108 1.41 14.12 4.47
N ALA A 109 1.50 15.45 4.31
CA ALA A 109 0.50 16.39 4.81
C ALA A 109 -0.85 16.29 4.06
N VAL A 110 -0.87 15.83 2.81
CA VAL A 110 -2.11 15.48 2.10
C VAL A 110 -2.70 14.23 2.73
N PHE A 111 -1.98 13.10 2.74
CA PHE A 111 -2.49 11.84 3.30
C PHE A 111 -2.95 11.97 4.77
N ALA A 112 -2.28 12.79 5.59
CA ALA A 112 -2.63 12.98 7.00
C ALA A 112 -3.99 13.67 7.23
N ARG A 113 -4.61 14.23 6.20
CA ARG A 113 -5.97 14.83 6.27
C ARG A 113 -7.09 13.79 6.15
N TYR A 114 -6.77 12.56 5.79
CA TYR A 114 -7.74 11.51 5.51
C TYR A 114 -7.59 10.35 6.49
N GLU A 115 -8.72 9.75 6.87
CA GLU A 115 -8.75 8.50 7.63
C GLU A 115 -8.70 7.33 6.66
N LEU A 116 -7.48 6.84 6.39
CA LEU A 116 -7.23 5.82 5.37
C LEU A 116 -7.52 4.42 5.90
N THR A 117 -8.80 4.05 5.93
CA THR A 117 -9.28 2.72 6.29
C THR A 117 -9.12 1.72 5.14
N ASP A 118 -9.35 0.43 5.41
CA ASP A 118 -9.27 -0.63 4.39
C ASP A 118 -10.23 -0.40 3.20
N ASP A 119 -11.42 0.14 3.47
CA ASP A 119 -12.42 0.44 2.45
C ASP A 119 -12.26 1.83 1.79
N PHE A 120 -11.21 2.59 2.14
CA PHE A 120 -11.09 4.00 1.75
C PHE A 120 -11.08 4.20 0.23
N ALA A 121 -10.54 3.25 -0.54
CA ALA A 121 -10.53 3.33 -2.00
C ALA A 121 -11.93 3.31 -2.64
N ALA A 122 -12.96 2.83 -1.92
CA ALA A 122 -14.35 2.86 -2.35
C ALA A 122 -15.12 4.06 -1.76
N ASP A 123 -14.49 4.85 -0.89
CA ASP A 123 -15.11 6.04 -0.30
C ASP A 123 -15.18 7.19 -1.32
N THR A 124 -16.23 8.00 -1.20
CA THR A 124 -16.38 9.29 -1.88
C THR A 124 -15.25 10.28 -1.63
N GLU A 125 -14.48 10.13 -0.55
CA GLU A 125 -13.32 10.97 -0.25
C GLU A 125 -12.07 10.59 -1.04
N TYR A 126 -12.04 9.42 -1.68
CA TYR A 126 -10.91 8.98 -2.50
C TYR A 126 -10.63 9.94 -3.65
N ASP A 127 -11.65 10.40 -4.36
CA ASP A 127 -11.51 11.34 -5.48
C ASP A 127 -10.91 12.69 -5.03
N LYS A 128 -11.23 13.12 -3.80
CA LYS A 128 -10.65 14.33 -3.22
C LYS A 128 -9.17 14.13 -2.92
N LEU A 129 -8.82 13.01 -2.28
CA LEU A 129 -7.42 12.65 -2.01
C LEU A 129 -6.62 12.61 -3.31
N TYR A 130 -7.14 11.92 -4.33
CA TYR A 130 -6.52 11.78 -5.63
C TYR A 130 -6.25 13.16 -6.26
N THR A 131 -7.27 14.02 -6.31
CA THR A 131 -7.16 15.38 -6.85
C THR A 131 -6.13 16.23 -6.10
N GLU A 132 -6.13 16.18 -4.76
CA GLU A 132 -5.16 16.92 -3.95
C GLU A 132 -3.72 16.43 -4.14
N LEU A 133 -3.52 15.10 -4.26
CA LEU A 133 -2.22 14.52 -4.56
C LEU A 133 -1.73 14.95 -5.95
N THR A 134 -2.60 14.90 -6.97
CA THR A 134 -2.25 15.33 -8.34
C THR A 134 -1.79 16.78 -8.35
N GLY A 135 -2.58 17.68 -7.76
CA GLY A 135 -2.20 19.09 -7.66
C GLY A 135 -0.91 19.32 -6.88
N THR A 136 -0.68 18.56 -5.81
CA THR A 136 0.56 18.64 -5.02
C THR A 136 1.77 18.17 -5.84
N ILE A 137 1.62 17.09 -6.62
CA ILE A 137 2.69 16.57 -7.48
C ILE A 137 3.01 17.54 -8.62
N VAL A 138 2.01 18.14 -9.27
CA VAL A 138 2.21 19.20 -10.28
C VAL A 138 3.08 20.32 -9.69
N LEU A 139 2.72 20.84 -8.52
CA LEU A 139 3.50 21.91 -7.87
C LEU A 139 4.93 21.47 -7.53
N LEU A 140 5.14 20.22 -7.11
CA LEU A 140 6.48 19.69 -6.85
C LEU A 140 7.31 19.58 -8.13
N ILE A 141 6.70 19.19 -9.25
CA ILE A 141 7.36 19.10 -10.56
C ILE A 141 7.77 20.50 -11.06
N GLU A 142 6.88 21.48 -10.95
CA GLU A 142 7.14 22.87 -11.33
C GLU A 142 8.30 23.49 -10.53
N VAL A 143 8.29 23.33 -9.21
CA VAL A 143 9.34 23.86 -8.32
C VAL A 143 10.71 23.24 -8.63
N ASN A 144 10.74 21.99 -9.08
CA ASN A 144 11.97 21.28 -9.44
C ASN A 144 12.37 21.46 -10.91
N GLY A 145 11.64 22.28 -11.68
CA GLY A 145 11.98 22.60 -13.07
C GLY A 145 11.78 21.46 -14.07
N LEU A 146 10.92 20.50 -13.75
CA LEU A 146 10.49 19.47 -14.69
C LEU A 146 9.31 19.99 -15.53
N PRO A 147 9.22 19.68 -16.84
CA PRO A 147 8.09 20.10 -17.66
C PRO A 147 6.78 19.46 -17.15
N THR A 148 5.72 20.25 -17.03
CA THR A 148 4.36 19.78 -16.69
C THR A 148 3.44 19.71 -17.91
N ILE A 149 2.41 18.87 -17.84
CA ILE A 149 1.40 18.72 -18.89
C ILE A 149 0.67 20.04 -19.08
N GLY A 150 0.94 20.70 -20.22
CA GLY A 150 0.35 21.98 -20.60
C GLY A 150 1.37 23.10 -20.82
N GLY A 151 2.64 22.90 -20.47
CA GLY A 151 3.72 23.83 -20.79
C GLY A 151 4.17 23.69 -22.24
N GLU A 152 3.67 24.54 -23.14
CA GLU A 152 4.49 24.95 -24.27
C GLU A 152 5.81 25.48 -23.70
N ASN A 153 6.94 24.92 -24.13
CA ASN A 153 8.26 25.43 -23.81
C ASN A 153 8.31 26.94 -24.11
N MET A 154 8.17 27.78 -23.08
CA MET A 154 8.58 29.18 -23.20
C MET A 154 10.07 29.22 -22.90
N THR A 155 10.80 29.31 -24.03
CA THR A 155 12.22 29.64 -24.28
C THR A 155 13.25 28.54 -24.11
#